data_AF-A0A1W9J922-F1
#
_entry.id   AF-A0A1W9J922-F1
#
_cell.length_a   1.000
_cell.length_b   1.000
_cell.length_c   1.000
_cell.angle_alpha   90.00
_cell.angle_beta   90.00
_cell.angle_gamma   90.00
#
_symmetry.space_group_name_H-M   'P 1'
#
loop_
_entity.id
_entity.type
_entity.pdbx_description
1 polymer ?
#
loop_
_entity_poly.entity_id
_entity_poly.type
_entity_poly.pdbx_seq_one_letter_code
_entity_poly.pdbx_strand_id
1 'polypeptide(L)'
;MTNRLLLHLLFGLVCVSGALHAPPASAVPMINDPKGFQNLAWGTVLKGRTDVVPSRTGPHITEYRSATGPAIFAGAEMTSILLLSVDDQFARVTIRYQGEQTHAQVMRFLETQFGPLERIPGQMARGLNQQYNWRGPETEINVTYQANTERGFIFIDSRTLAPRFNDHITDSAE
;
A
#
# COMPACT_ATOMS: atom_id res chain seq x y z
N MET A 1 2.05 68.58 -31.19
CA MET A 1 2.35 68.63 -29.74
C MET A 1 1.14 68.09 -29.00
N THR A 2 1.35 67.39 -27.87
CA THR A 2 0.38 66.63 -27.03
C THR A 2 -0.31 65.45 -27.73
N ASN A 3 -0.30 64.18 -27.28
CA ASN A 3 -0.07 63.62 -25.95
C ASN A 3 0.42 62.16 -26.08
N ARG A 4 1.74 61.93 -26.03
CA ARG A 4 2.37 60.61 -25.89
C ARG A 4 2.57 60.34 -24.40
N LEU A 5 1.51 60.07 -23.65
CA LEU A 5 1.65 59.75 -22.21
C LEU A 5 0.48 58.95 -21.62
N LEU A 6 -0.13 58.07 -22.43
CA LEU A 6 -1.04 57.02 -21.95
C LEU A 6 -0.54 55.63 -22.36
N LEU A 7 0.79 55.47 -22.30
CA LEU A 7 1.48 54.19 -22.38
C LEU A 7 1.57 53.67 -20.94
N HIS A 8 1.13 52.41 -20.71
CA HIS A 8 1.54 51.51 -19.62
C HIS A 8 0.59 51.15 -18.44
N LEU A 9 -0.68 51.54 -18.40
CA LEU A 9 -1.51 51.27 -17.20
C LEU A 9 -2.65 50.25 -17.32
N LEU A 10 -2.63 49.37 -18.32
CA LEU A 10 -3.67 48.33 -18.48
C LEU A 10 -3.16 46.96 -18.96
N PHE A 11 -1.87 46.66 -18.77
CA PHE A 11 -1.25 45.42 -19.25
C PHE A 11 -0.43 44.69 -18.19
N GLY A 12 -0.80 44.82 -16.92
CA GLY A 12 -0.08 44.17 -15.82
C GLY A 12 -1.04 43.73 -14.73
N LEU A 13 -1.57 42.52 -14.84
CA LEU A 13 -1.62 41.51 -13.76
C LEU A 13 -2.37 40.24 -14.20
N VAL A 14 -1.89 39.55 -15.25
CA VAL A 14 -2.26 38.12 -15.42
C VAL A 14 -1.08 37.30 -14.91
N CYS A 15 -0.85 37.38 -13.59
CA CYS A 15 0.09 36.51 -12.91
C CYS A 15 -0.57 35.13 -12.76
N VAL A 16 -0.26 34.28 -13.72
CA VAL A 16 -0.16 32.82 -13.67
C VAL A 16 -0.43 32.25 -12.27
N SER A 17 -1.69 32.01 -11.96
CA SER A 17 -2.10 31.09 -10.90
C SER A 17 -2.03 29.67 -11.46
N GLY A 18 -0.83 29.25 -11.85
CA GLY A 18 -0.54 27.85 -12.13
C GLY A 18 -0.48 27.12 -10.80
N ALA A 19 -1.65 26.85 -10.21
CA ALA A 19 -1.75 25.93 -9.11
C ALA A 19 -1.06 24.63 -9.54
N LEU A 20 0.07 24.32 -8.91
CA LEU A 20 0.67 23.00 -8.88
C LEU A 20 -0.40 22.04 -8.35
N HIS A 21 -1.28 21.58 -9.24
CA HIS A 21 -2.13 20.44 -8.99
C HIS A 21 -1.20 19.24 -8.95
N ALA A 22 -0.74 18.90 -7.75
CA ALA A 22 -0.30 17.54 -7.50
C ALA A 22 -1.48 16.64 -7.91
N PRO A 23 -1.32 15.72 -8.88
CA PRO A 23 -2.39 14.80 -9.19
C PRO A 23 -2.76 14.08 -7.90
N PRO A 24 -4.07 13.96 -7.58
CA PRO A 24 -4.47 13.15 -6.44
C PRO A 24 -3.84 11.77 -6.63
N ALA A 25 -3.22 11.25 -5.57
CA ALA A 25 -2.76 9.87 -5.53
C ALA A 25 -3.99 8.96 -5.62
N SER A 26 -4.48 8.75 -6.84
CA SER A 26 -5.67 7.97 -7.11
C SER A 26 -5.34 6.51 -6.91
N ALA A 27 -6.04 5.88 -5.98
CA ALA A 27 -6.06 4.44 -5.84
C ALA A 27 -6.55 3.80 -7.15
N VAL A 28 -5.80 2.84 -7.68
CA VAL A 28 -6.23 2.12 -8.88
C VAL A 28 -7.35 1.15 -8.51
N PRO A 29 -8.53 1.22 -9.17
CA PRO A 29 -9.58 0.23 -8.97
C PRO A 29 -9.06 -1.17 -9.31
N MET A 30 -9.24 -2.13 -8.40
CA MET A 30 -8.84 -3.51 -8.65
C MET A 30 -9.69 -4.15 -9.75
N ILE A 31 -9.03 -4.84 -10.69
CA ILE A 31 -9.72 -5.71 -11.66
C ILE A 31 -10.23 -6.98 -10.98
N ASN A 32 -9.45 -7.56 -10.07
CA ASN A 32 -9.79 -8.75 -9.30
C ASN A 32 -9.61 -8.48 -7.80
N ASP A 33 -10.68 -8.27 -7.05
CA ASP A 33 -10.56 -8.17 -5.59
C ASP A 33 -10.37 -9.59 -4.98
N PRO A 34 -9.26 -9.86 -4.27
CA PRO A 34 -8.98 -11.19 -3.74
C PRO A 34 -9.82 -11.57 -2.51
N LYS A 35 -10.49 -10.61 -1.85
CA LYS A 35 -11.34 -10.82 -0.66
C LYS A 35 -10.65 -11.59 0.48
N GLY A 36 -9.33 -11.54 0.52
CA GLY A 36 -8.50 -12.38 1.36
C GLY A 36 -7.05 -12.39 0.89
N PHE A 37 -6.33 -13.42 1.32
CA PHE A 37 -4.97 -13.70 0.89
C PHE A 37 -4.77 -15.19 0.69
N GLN A 38 -4.31 -15.59 -0.50
CA GLN A 38 -4.20 -16.99 -0.90
C GLN A 38 -5.54 -17.71 -0.71
N ASN A 39 -5.59 -18.76 0.12
CA ASN A 39 -6.79 -19.55 0.41
C ASN A 39 -7.50 -19.12 1.71
N LEU A 40 -7.15 -17.94 2.26
CA LEU A 40 -7.73 -17.41 3.50
C LEU A 40 -8.59 -16.19 3.19
N ALA A 41 -9.90 -16.29 3.43
CA ALA A 41 -10.82 -15.17 3.32
C ALA A 41 -10.69 -14.22 4.52
N TRP A 42 -11.00 -12.94 4.31
CA TRP A 42 -11.13 -11.99 5.43
C TRP A 42 -12.13 -12.49 6.48
N GLY A 43 -11.83 -12.26 7.75
CA GLY A 43 -12.65 -12.72 8.88
C GLY A 43 -12.39 -14.16 9.32
N THR A 44 -11.60 -14.95 8.57
CA THR A 44 -11.26 -16.33 8.96
C THR A 44 -10.57 -16.37 10.32
N VAL A 45 -10.96 -17.31 11.18
CA VAL A 45 -10.29 -17.56 12.46
C VAL A 45 -8.99 -18.32 12.21
N LEU A 46 -7.86 -17.72 12.57
CA LEU A 46 -6.53 -18.34 12.44
C LEU A 46 -6.11 -19.15 13.67
N LYS A 47 -6.69 -18.83 14.82
CA LYS A 47 -6.43 -19.49 16.10
C LYS A 47 -6.73 -20.98 16.02
N GLY A 48 -5.77 -21.81 16.42
CA GLY A 48 -5.90 -23.27 16.46
C GLY A 48 -5.72 -23.99 15.13
N ARG A 49 -5.45 -23.28 14.03
CA ARG A 49 -5.07 -23.92 12.77
C ARG A 49 -3.64 -24.47 12.85
N THR A 50 -3.36 -25.52 12.07
CA THR A 50 -2.05 -26.20 12.06
C THR A 50 -1.08 -25.65 11.02
N ASP A 51 -1.58 -24.90 10.03
CA ASP A 51 -0.80 -24.29 8.95
C ASP A 51 -0.18 -22.94 9.33
N VAL A 52 -0.55 -22.38 10.48
CA VAL A 52 0.00 -21.14 11.02
C VAL A 52 0.37 -21.29 12.49
N VAL A 53 1.40 -20.54 12.91
CA VAL A 53 1.85 -20.47 14.30
C VAL A 53 1.80 -19.02 14.79
N PRO A 54 1.30 -18.77 16.02
CA PRO A 54 1.31 -17.42 16.58
C PRO A 54 2.76 -16.98 16.83
N SER A 55 3.08 -15.77 16.37
CA SER A 55 4.37 -15.13 16.58
C SER A 55 4.35 -14.06 17.66
N ARG A 56 3.21 -13.40 17.85
CA ARG A 56 2.97 -12.40 18.89
C ARG A 56 1.48 -12.39 19.20
N THR A 57 1.13 -12.44 20.47
CA THR A 57 -0.27 -12.43 20.92
C THR A 57 -0.46 -11.27 21.88
N GLY A 58 -1.39 -10.38 21.56
CA GLY A 58 -1.90 -9.35 22.45
C GLY A 58 -3.39 -9.57 22.74
N PRO A 59 -4.04 -8.66 23.51
CA PRO A 59 -5.44 -8.80 23.91
C PRO A 59 -6.40 -8.85 22.71
N HIS A 60 -6.19 -7.99 21.72
CA HIS A 60 -7.05 -7.86 20.54
C HIS A 60 -6.35 -8.28 19.24
N ILE A 61 -5.03 -8.20 19.19
CA ILE A 61 -4.25 -8.43 17.98
C ILE A 61 -3.39 -9.66 18.16
N THR A 62 -3.46 -10.60 17.21
CA THR A 62 -2.53 -11.73 17.14
C THR A 62 -1.86 -11.75 15.77
N GLU A 63 -0.53 -11.81 15.78
CA GLU A 63 0.31 -11.99 14.61
C GLU A 63 0.66 -13.47 14.47
N TYR A 64 0.56 -13.98 13.25
CA TYR A 64 0.87 -15.35 12.87
C TYR A 64 1.90 -15.40 11.75
N ARG A 65 2.64 -16.50 11.70
CA ARG A 65 3.52 -16.89 10.58
C ARG A 65 3.08 -18.23 10.02
N SER A 66 3.45 -18.52 8.78
CA SER A 66 3.30 -19.87 8.21
C SER A 66 4.05 -20.88 9.09
N ALA A 67 3.44 -22.03 9.36
CA ALA A 67 4.09 -23.14 10.06
C ALA A 67 5.12 -23.85 9.18
N THR A 68 5.00 -23.72 7.85
CA THR A 68 5.80 -24.47 6.88
C THR A 68 6.34 -23.61 5.75
N GLY A 69 7.56 -23.91 5.32
CA GLY A 69 8.16 -23.40 4.10
C GLY A 69 8.67 -21.95 4.17
N PRO A 70 9.43 -21.52 3.15
CA PRO A 70 9.88 -20.15 3.04
C PRO A 70 8.70 -19.20 2.80
N ALA A 71 8.87 -17.93 3.17
CA ALA A 71 7.87 -16.89 2.96
C ALA A 71 7.85 -16.48 1.48
N ILE A 72 7.13 -17.21 0.63
CA ILE A 72 7.06 -16.94 -0.82
C ILE A 72 5.89 -16.03 -1.16
N PHE A 73 6.14 -15.00 -1.98
CA PHE A 73 5.12 -14.16 -2.59
C PHE A 73 5.57 -13.71 -3.98
N ALA A 74 4.64 -13.61 -4.95
CA ALA A 74 4.96 -13.23 -6.33
C ALA A 74 6.06 -14.09 -7.00
N GLY A 75 6.27 -15.33 -6.53
CA GLY A 75 7.34 -16.22 -7.02
C GLY A 75 8.75 -15.86 -6.54
N ALA A 76 8.88 -15.02 -5.52
CA ALA A 76 10.15 -14.66 -4.89
C ALA A 76 10.11 -14.93 -3.38
N GLU A 77 11.27 -15.12 -2.77
CA GLU A 77 11.40 -15.24 -1.32
C GLU A 77 11.33 -13.86 -0.67
N MET A 78 10.43 -13.73 0.30
CA MET A 78 10.20 -12.54 1.10
C MET A 78 11.02 -12.64 2.38
N THR A 79 11.45 -11.50 2.91
CA THR A 79 12.12 -11.46 4.21
C THR A 79 11.15 -11.74 5.36
N SER A 80 9.85 -11.45 5.18
CA SER A 80 8.80 -11.80 6.14
C SER A 80 7.42 -11.77 5.48
N ILE A 81 6.55 -12.72 5.85
CA ILE A 81 5.09 -12.65 5.65
C ILE A 81 4.43 -12.89 7.02
N LEU A 82 3.63 -11.93 7.47
CA LEU A 82 2.86 -12.01 8.71
C LEU A 82 1.37 -11.92 8.39
N LEU A 83 0.58 -12.78 9.02
CA LEU A 83 -0.89 -12.74 8.99
C LEU A 83 -1.36 -12.15 10.32
N LEU A 84 -2.26 -11.17 10.29
CA LEU A 84 -2.73 -10.46 11.47
C LEU A 84 -4.23 -10.64 11.63
N SER A 85 -4.64 -11.00 12.84
CA SER A 85 -6.04 -11.00 13.26
C SER A 85 -6.31 -9.85 14.23
N VAL A 86 -7.52 -9.29 14.15
CA VAL A 86 -8.12 -8.39 15.15
C VAL A 86 -9.37 -9.06 15.70
N ASP A 87 -9.49 -9.22 17.02
CA ASP A 87 -10.56 -9.95 17.68
C ASP A 87 -10.82 -11.33 17.04
N ASP A 88 -9.74 -12.11 16.92
CA ASP A 88 -9.67 -13.43 16.28
C ASP A 88 -10.04 -13.48 14.77
N GLN A 89 -10.34 -12.35 14.13
CA GLN A 89 -10.69 -12.25 12.72
C GLN A 89 -9.49 -11.84 11.86
N PHE A 90 -9.08 -12.69 10.90
CA PHE A 90 -8.01 -12.37 9.95
C PHE A 90 -8.33 -11.12 9.13
N ALA A 91 -7.43 -10.14 9.15
CA ALA A 91 -7.73 -8.79 8.64
C ALA A 91 -6.60 -8.14 7.83
N ARG A 92 -5.34 -8.57 8.01
CA ARG A 92 -4.19 -7.96 7.33
C ARG A 92 -3.09 -8.96 7.06
N VAL A 93 -2.42 -8.80 5.93
CA VAL A 93 -1.12 -9.41 5.64
C VAL A 93 -0.06 -8.32 5.55
N THR A 94 1.05 -8.53 6.24
CA THR A 94 2.25 -7.69 6.11
C THR A 94 3.36 -8.47 5.45
N ILE A 95 3.84 -8.00 4.30
CA ILE A 95 4.93 -8.61 3.55
C ILE A 95 6.11 -7.66 3.53
N ARG A 96 7.31 -8.20 3.75
CA ARG A 96 8.57 -7.47 3.65
C ARG A 96 9.48 -8.19 2.67
N TYR A 97 10.21 -7.42 1.86
CA TYR A 97 11.20 -7.96 0.95
C TYR A 97 12.35 -6.98 0.77
N GLN A 98 13.42 -7.46 0.13
CA GLN A 98 14.58 -6.65 -0.20
C GLN A 98 15.06 -6.92 -1.63
N GLY A 99 15.66 -5.90 -2.23
CA GLY A 99 16.28 -5.96 -3.56
C GLY A 99 15.40 -5.39 -4.66
N GLU A 100 16.03 -4.66 -5.58
CA GLU A 100 15.37 -4.06 -6.75
C GLU A 100 14.75 -5.13 -7.66
N GLN A 101 15.44 -6.26 -7.87
CA GLN A 101 14.92 -7.35 -8.68
C GLN A 101 13.63 -7.96 -8.10
N THR A 102 13.61 -8.20 -6.78
CA THR A 102 12.42 -8.68 -6.07
C THR A 102 11.29 -7.65 -6.17
N HIS A 103 11.61 -6.36 -6.03
CA HIS A 103 10.63 -5.29 -6.21
C HIS A 103 9.98 -5.33 -7.60
N ALA A 104 10.79 -5.39 -8.66
CA ALA A 104 10.29 -5.45 -10.03
C ALA A 104 9.40 -6.68 -10.28
N GLN A 105 9.74 -7.83 -9.68
CA GLN A 105 8.94 -9.05 -9.75
C GLN A 105 7.60 -8.92 -9.01
N VAL A 106 7.60 -8.36 -7.79
CA VAL A 106 6.39 -8.06 -7.03
C VAL A 106 5.48 -7.12 -7.80
N MET A 107 6.01 -6.02 -8.34
CA MET A 107 5.21 -5.05 -9.09
C MET A 107 4.57 -5.67 -10.34
N ARG A 108 5.32 -6.49 -11.09
CA ARG A 108 4.78 -7.21 -12.25
C ARG A 108 3.64 -8.15 -11.85
N PHE A 109 3.80 -8.90 -10.75
CA PHE A 109 2.76 -9.77 -10.24
C PHE A 109 1.50 -8.98 -9.86
N LEU A 110 1.64 -7.91 -9.07
CA LEU A 110 0.51 -7.10 -8.62
C LEU A 110 -0.22 -6.42 -9.80
N GLU A 111 0.51 -5.83 -10.75
CA GLU A 111 -0.10 -5.24 -11.95
C GLU A 111 -0.85 -6.27 -12.79
N THR A 112 -0.31 -7.50 -12.89
CA THR A 112 -0.95 -8.61 -13.62
C THR A 112 -2.22 -9.09 -12.92
N GLN A 113 -2.21 -9.20 -11.59
CA GLN A 113 -3.34 -9.74 -10.83
C GLN A 113 -4.45 -8.71 -10.62
N PHE A 114 -4.07 -7.47 -10.31
CA PHE A 114 -4.98 -6.47 -9.75
C PHE A 114 -5.21 -5.27 -10.69
N GLY A 115 -4.47 -5.19 -11.79
CA GLY A 115 -4.61 -4.16 -12.81
C GLY A 115 -3.40 -3.23 -12.90
N PRO A 116 -3.18 -2.62 -14.07
CA PRO A 116 -2.02 -1.78 -14.32
C PRO A 116 -2.08 -0.50 -13.48
N LEU A 117 -0.92 -0.05 -13.01
CA LEU A 117 -0.81 1.26 -12.39
C LEU A 117 -0.76 2.34 -13.47
N GLU A 118 -1.47 3.46 -13.25
CA GLU A 118 -1.36 4.63 -14.13
C GLU A 118 0.02 5.25 -13.95
N ARG A 119 0.92 5.00 -14.91
CA ARG A 119 2.29 5.48 -14.88
C ARG A 119 2.32 6.94 -15.32
N ILE A 120 2.31 7.86 -14.37
CA ILE A 120 2.49 9.29 -14.65
C ILE A 120 4.01 9.57 -14.85
N PRO A 121 4.44 9.97 -16.06
CA PRO A 121 5.84 10.32 -16.31
C PRO A 121 6.31 11.43 -15.36
N GLY A 122 7.46 11.23 -14.70
CA GLY A 122 8.00 12.16 -13.70
C GLY A 122 7.81 11.72 -12.24
N GLN A 123 6.83 10.85 -11.94
CA GLN A 123 6.69 10.24 -10.61
C GLN A 123 7.69 9.11 -10.36
N MET A 124 8.03 8.33 -11.40
CA MET A 124 9.02 7.24 -11.30
C MET A 124 10.48 7.73 -11.26
N ALA A 125 10.75 8.94 -11.78
CA ALA A 125 12.12 9.42 -11.99
C ALA A 125 12.76 10.08 -10.76
N ARG A 126 12.01 10.29 -9.65
CA ARG A 126 12.46 11.14 -8.53
C ARG A 126 12.05 10.69 -7.12
N GLY A 127 11.67 9.42 -6.92
CA GLY A 127 11.30 8.93 -5.59
C GLY A 127 12.37 8.02 -4.98
N LEU A 128 13.09 8.47 -3.95
CA LEU A 128 13.77 7.55 -3.02
C LEU A 128 12.76 6.61 -2.34
N ASN A 129 11.51 7.04 -2.25
CA ASN A 129 10.37 6.26 -1.79
C ASN A 129 9.31 6.23 -2.88
N GLN A 130 8.87 5.04 -3.25
CA GLN A 130 7.80 4.78 -4.21
C GLN A 130 6.61 4.22 -3.46
N GLN A 131 5.38 4.65 -3.79
CA GLN A 131 4.16 4.16 -3.17
C GLN A 131 3.11 3.84 -4.23
N TYR A 132 2.45 2.70 -4.05
CA TYR A 132 1.44 2.19 -4.97
C TYR A 132 0.22 1.69 -4.19
N ASN A 133 -0.97 1.91 -4.73
CA ASN A 133 -2.21 1.50 -4.10
C ASN A 133 -3.16 0.88 -5.13
N TRP A 134 -3.66 -0.31 -4.79
CA TRP A 134 -4.83 -0.91 -5.43
C TRP A 134 -5.96 -0.94 -4.41
N ARG A 135 -7.17 -0.60 -4.85
CA ARG A 135 -8.35 -0.58 -4.00
C ARG A 135 -9.51 -1.32 -4.67
N GLY A 136 -9.95 -2.39 -4.04
CA GLY A 136 -11.18 -3.11 -4.38
C GLY A 136 -12.31 -2.80 -3.40
N PRO A 137 -13.50 -3.41 -3.57
CA PRO A 137 -14.60 -3.29 -2.62
C PRO A 137 -14.28 -3.81 -1.21
N GLU A 138 -13.56 -4.93 -1.11
CA GLU A 138 -13.28 -5.63 0.16
C GLU A 138 -11.80 -5.58 0.53
N THR A 139 -10.90 -5.45 -0.44
CA THR A 139 -9.44 -5.47 -0.22
C THR A 139 -8.77 -4.16 -0.61
N GLU A 140 -7.75 -3.77 0.13
CA GLU A 140 -6.83 -2.70 -0.23
C GLU A 140 -5.38 -3.22 -0.19
N ILE A 141 -4.58 -2.90 -1.20
CA ILE A 141 -3.17 -3.29 -1.28
C ILE A 141 -2.34 -2.01 -1.36
N ASN A 142 -1.48 -1.81 -0.36
CA ASN A 142 -0.52 -0.73 -0.32
C ASN A 142 0.89 -1.29 -0.45
N VAL A 143 1.68 -0.76 -1.39
CA VAL A 143 3.10 -1.09 -1.54
C VAL A 143 3.91 0.17 -1.29
N THR A 144 4.96 0.06 -0.49
CA THR A 144 6.00 1.09 -0.36
C THR A 144 7.35 0.46 -0.67
N TYR A 145 8.15 1.12 -1.50
CA TYR A 145 9.52 0.70 -1.79
C TYR A 145 10.50 1.85 -1.54
N GLN A 146 11.53 1.57 -0.75
CA GLN A 146 12.57 2.52 -0.37
C GLN A 146 13.84 2.19 -1.17
N ALA A 147 14.10 2.92 -2.24
CA ALA A 147 15.20 2.64 -3.18
C ALA A 147 16.59 2.77 -2.54
N ASN A 148 16.76 3.63 -1.53
CA ASN A 148 18.03 3.82 -0.83
C ASN A 148 18.50 2.59 -0.02
N THR A 149 17.56 1.78 0.45
CA THR A 149 17.81 0.59 1.26
C THR A 149 17.32 -0.68 0.56
N GLU A 150 16.75 -0.52 -0.63
CA GLU A 150 16.07 -1.54 -1.41
C GLU A 150 15.02 -2.31 -0.63
N ARG A 151 14.35 -1.67 0.34
CA ARG A 151 13.36 -2.31 1.20
C ARG A 151 11.95 -2.10 0.70
N GLY A 152 11.21 -3.20 0.57
CA GLY A 152 9.81 -3.19 0.21
C GLY A 152 8.91 -3.61 1.36
N PHE A 153 7.75 -2.94 1.45
CA PHE A 153 6.68 -3.22 2.39
C PHE A 153 5.37 -3.34 1.63
N ILE A 154 4.60 -4.38 1.91
CA ILE A 154 3.25 -4.56 1.37
C ILE A 154 2.28 -4.76 2.52
N PHE A 155 1.18 -4.03 2.48
CA PHE A 155 -0.01 -4.30 3.29
C PHE A 155 -1.13 -4.75 2.37
N ILE A 156 -1.73 -5.91 2.66
CA ILE A 156 -2.92 -6.43 2.00
C ILE A 156 -4.00 -6.52 3.07
N ASP A 157 -5.01 -5.66 2.96
CA ASP A 157 -5.92 -5.35 4.05
C ASP A 157 -7.37 -5.64 3.70
N SER A 158 -8.10 -6.20 4.65
CA SER A 158 -9.56 -6.12 4.68
C SER A 158 -9.96 -4.66 4.90
N ARG A 159 -10.78 -4.11 3.99
CA ARG A 159 -11.27 -2.73 4.09
C ARG A 159 -12.21 -2.47 5.25
N THR A 160 -12.79 -3.53 5.83
CA THR A 160 -13.74 -3.44 6.95
C THR A 160 -13.13 -3.83 8.28
N LEU A 161 -12.21 -4.82 8.29
CA LEU A 161 -11.60 -5.31 9.53
C LEU A 161 -10.31 -4.58 9.88
N ALA A 162 -9.43 -4.28 8.91
CA ALA A 162 -8.14 -3.66 9.19
C ALA A 162 -8.22 -2.27 9.86
N PRO A 163 -9.24 -1.42 9.61
CA PRO A 163 -9.38 -0.17 10.34
C PRO A 163 -9.46 -0.34 11.87
N ARG A 164 -9.99 -1.47 12.36
CA ARG A 164 -10.13 -1.77 13.80
C ARG A 164 -8.80 -1.94 14.52
N PHE A 165 -7.69 -2.14 13.80
CA PHE A 165 -6.36 -2.13 14.44
C PHE A 165 -6.08 -0.78 15.12
N ASN A 166 -6.60 0.33 14.57
CA ASN A 166 -6.38 1.66 15.13
C ASN A 166 -7.09 1.85 16.48
N ASP A 167 -8.21 1.16 16.69
CA ASP A 167 -8.94 1.20 17.96
C ASP A 167 -8.06 0.67 19.11
N HIS A 168 -7.20 -0.30 18.82
CA HIS A 168 -6.35 -0.97 19.82
C HIS A 168 -4.90 -0.46 19.88
N ILE A 169 -4.47 0.37 18.92
CA ILE A 169 -3.18 1.08 19.00
C ILE A 169 -3.22 2.15 20.09
N THR A 170 -4.40 2.72 20.37
CA THR A 170 -4.59 3.76 21.39
C THR A 170 -4.47 3.21 22.82
N ASP A 171 -4.92 1.98 23.06
CA ASP A 171 -4.91 1.35 24.41
C ASP A 171 -3.52 0.85 24.87
N SER A 172 -2.53 0.79 23.98
CA SER A 172 -1.18 0.29 24.31
C SER A 172 -0.18 1.41 24.65
N ALA A 173 -0.63 2.67 24.67
CA ALA A 173 0.19 3.85 24.93
C ALA A 173 -0.06 4.50 26.31
N GLU A 174 -0.92 3.90 27.14
CA GLU A 174 -1.08 4.19 28.58
C GLU A 174 -0.50 3.04 29.44
#